data_AF-A0A4Q4SUN1-F1
#
_entry.id   AF-A0A4Q4SUN1-F1
#
_cell.length_a   1.000
_cell.length_b   1.000
_cell.length_c   1.000
_cell.angle_alpha   90.00
_cell.angle_beta   90.00
_cell.angle_gamma   90.00
#
_symmetry.space_group_name_H-M   'P 1'
#
loop_
_entity.id
_entity.type
_entity.pdbx_description
1 polymer ?
#
loop_
_entity_poly.entity_id
_entity_poly.type
_entity_poly.pdbx_seq_one_letter_code
_entity_poly.pdbx_strand_id
1 'polypeptide(L)' 'MFNSAVDRDNLVIPKDKYLLGDARYATGKRILTPYRGIRYYIREQAQAQMKLQTPEELYNLRHAQLRNAIERAFGR' A
#
# COMPACT_ATOMS: atom_id res chain seq x y z
N MET A 1 15.93 -8.41 11.32
CA MET A 1 14.98 -9.50 11.63
C MET A 1 13.58 -9.17 11.07
N PHE A 2 13.41 -9.04 9.75
CA PHE A 2 12.11 -8.66 9.13
C PHE A 2 11.89 -9.27 7.72
N ASN A 3 12.34 -10.51 7.50
CA ASN A 3 12.03 -11.30 6.29
C ASN A 3 11.31 -12.59 6.67
N SER A 4 10.11 -12.53 7.27
CA SER A 4 9.49 -13.80 7.69
C SER A 4 7.98 -13.83 7.86
N ALA A 5 7.21 -12.99 7.16
CA ALA A 5 5.75 -13.22 7.04
C ALA A 5 5.35 -13.77 5.66
N VAL A 6 6.17 -13.55 4.64
CA VAL A 6 6.01 -14.12 3.30
C VAL A 6 6.77 -15.43 3.10
N ASP A 7 7.76 -15.70 3.94
CA ASP A 7 8.69 -16.83 3.80
C ASP A 7 8.47 -17.94 4.83
N ARG A 8 7.61 -17.72 5.84
CA ARG A 8 7.34 -18.70 6.92
C ARG A 8 6.08 -19.53 6.73
N ASP A 9 5.18 -19.06 5.89
CA ASP A 9 4.00 -19.80 5.48
C ASP A 9 3.98 -19.76 3.97
N ASN A 10 3.72 -20.89 3.32
CA ASN A 10 3.55 -21.03 1.88
C ASN A 10 2.38 -20.14 1.40
N LEU A 11 2.57 -18.82 1.37
CA LEU A 11 1.55 -17.85 1.01
C LEU A 11 1.38 -17.89 -0.51
N VAL A 12 0.61 -18.88 -0.96
CA VAL A 12 0.24 -19.05 -2.36
C VAL A 12 -0.87 -18.05 -2.66
N ILE A 13 -0.50 -16.92 -3.27
CA ILE A 13 -1.46 -15.96 -3.79
C ILE A 13 -2.06 -16.55 -5.07
N PRO A 14 -3.38 -16.80 -5.15
CA PRO A 14 -4.02 -17.29 -6.36
C PRO A 14 -3.72 -16.40 -7.58
N LYS A 15 -3.69 -16.98 -8.78
CA LYS A 15 -3.25 -16.26 -10.00
C LYS A 15 -4.11 -15.04 -10.34
N ASP A 16 -5.33 -14.97 -9.82
CA ASP A 16 -6.30 -13.90 -10.09
C ASP A 16 -6.48 -12.95 -8.89
N LYS A 17 -5.60 -13.05 -7.88
CA LYS A 17 -5.66 -12.23 -6.67
C LYS A 17 -4.36 -11.47 -6.45
N TYR A 18 -4.52 -10.36 -5.74
CA TYR A 18 -3.44 -9.51 -5.25
C TYR A 18 -3.60 -9.29 -3.76
N LEU A 19 -2.49 -9.21 -3.05
CA LEU A 19 -2.47 -8.81 -1.65
C LEU A 19 -2.08 -7.34 -1.54
N LEU A 20 -2.80 -6.58 -0.70
CA LEU A 20 -2.42 -5.22 -0.35
C LEU A 20 -1.48 -5.29 0.87
N GLY A 21 -0.21 -4.96 0.67
CA GLY A 21 0.83 -5.02 1.70
C GLY A 21 1.16 -3.65 2.28
N ASP A 22 1.53 -3.61 3.57
CA ASP A 22 2.13 -2.42 4.20
C ASP A 22 3.58 -2.20 3.70
N ALA A 23 4.12 -0.99 3.86
CA ALA A 23 5.50 -0.62 3.52
C ALA A 23 6.57 -1.51 4.19
N ARG A 24 6.20 -2.18 5.29
CA ARG A 24 7.05 -3.11 6.04
C ARG A 24 7.14 -4.51 5.42
N TYR A 25 6.32 -4.83 4.43
CA TYR A 25 6.40 -6.10 3.71
C TYR A 25 7.41 -6.03 2.56
N ALA A 26 7.93 -7.20 2.18
CA ALA A 26 8.73 -7.33 0.98
C ALA A 26 7.84 -7.13 -0.26
N THR A 27 8.33 -6.35 -1.23
CA THR A 27 7.66 -6.20 -2.51
C THR A 27 7.77 -7.52 -3.28
N GLY A 28 6.64 -8.05 -3.72
CA GLY A 28 6.55 -9.29 -4.50
C GLY A 28 5.67 -9.10 -5.72
N LYS A 29 5.78 -9.98 -6.73
CA LYS A 29 5.05 -9.86 -8.01
C LYS A 29 3.53 -9.72 -7.88
N ARG A 30 2.95 -10.13 -6.76
CA ARG A 30 1.49 -10.10 -6.48
C ARG A 30 1.14 -9.37 -5.19
N ILE A 31 2.11 -8.65 -4.62
CA ILE A 31 1.93 -7.87 -3.38
C ILE A 31 2.07 -6.40 -3.73
N LEU A 32 0.97 -5.67 -3.58
CA LEU A 32 0.91 -4.22 -3.80
C LEU A 32 1.38 -3.53 -2.53
N THR A 33 2.67 -3.22 -2.47
CA THR A 33 3.27 -2.36 -1.43
C THR A 33 3.27 -0.91 -1.89
N PRO A 34 3.17 0.08 -0.99
CA PRO A 34 3.36 1.48 -1.35
C PRO A 34 4.81 1.74 -1.77
N TYR A 35 5.04 2.74 -2.63
CA TYR A 35 6.39 3.25 -2.91
C TYR A 35 6.98 3.82 -1.62
N ARG A 36 8.13 3.28 -1.22
CA ARG A 36 8.86 3.74 -0.02
C ARG A 36 9.47 5.11 -0.29
N GLY A 37 9.46 5.99 0.72
CA GLY A 37 10.04 7.33 0.62
C GLY A 37 9.21 8.34 -0.16
N ILE A 38 8.15 7.90 -0.83
CA ILE A 38 7.18 8.79 -1.50
C ILE A 38 6.03 9.06 -0.53
N ARG A 39 5.92 10.29 -0.05
CA ARG A 39 4.81 10.70 0.84
C ARG A 39 3.52 10.68 0.02
N TYR A 40 2.50 9.97 0.52
CA TYR A 40 1.14 10.30 0.07
C TYR A 40 0.72 11.61 0.74
N TYR A 41 -0.12 12.33 0.03
CA TYR A 41 -0.57 13.68 0.32
C TYR A 41 -1.15 13.83 1.74
N ILE A 42 -0.49 14.62 2.58
CA ILE A 42 -0.98 14.97 3.93
C ILE A 42 -2.10 16.01 3.82
N ARG A 43 -3.07 16.02 4.77
CA ARG A 43 -4.26 16.90 4.74
C ARG A 43 -3.92 18.38 4.49
N GLU A 44 -2.75 18.82 4.96
CA GLU A 44 -2.22 20.18 4.80
C GLU A 44 -1.93 20.51 3.33
N GLN A 45 -1.45 19.56 2.53
CA GLN A 45 -1.24 19.79 1.09
C GLN A 45 -2.58 19.89 0.35
N ALA A 46 -3.60 19.14 0.77
CA ALA A 46 -4.95 19.23 0.19
C ALA A 46 -5.61 20.57 0.43
N GLN A 47 -5.36 21.16 1.59
CA GLN A 47 -5.76 22.55 1.87
C GLN A 47 -4.98 23.55 1.01
N ALA A 48 -3.73 23.24 0.66
CA ALA A 48 -2.88 24.07 -0.20
C ALA A 48 -3.07 23.85 -1.72
N GLN A 49 -4.03 23.02 -2.16
CA GLN A 49 -4.30 22.69 -3.58
C GLN A 49 -3.07 22.24 -4.39
N MET A 50 -2.04 21.70 -3.74
CA MET A 50 -0.84 21.23 -4.45
C MET A 50 -1.18 20.05 -5.35
N LYS A 51 -1.11 20.15 -6.68
CA LYS A 51 -1.40 18.99 -7.54
C LYS A 51 -0.46 17.82 -7.20
N LEU A 52 -0.99 16.60 -7.14
CA LEU A 52 -0.20 15.37 -7.19
C LEU A 52 0.61 15.41 -8.48
N GLN A 53 1.93 15.46 -8.39
CA GLN A 53 2.79 15.72 -9.54
C GLN A 53 3.33 14.43 -10.16
N THR A 54 3.40 13.35 -9.39
CA THR A 54 4.00 12.10 -9.86
C THR A 54 3.03 10.90 -9.85
N PRO A 55 3.16 9.97 -10.81
CA PRO A 55 2.42 8.72 -10.80
C PRO A 55 2.56 7.92 -9.50
N GLU A 56 3.72 7.98 -8.85
CA GLU A 56 4.03 7.31 -7.58
C GLU A 56 3.24 7.88 -6.41
N GLU A 57 3.08 9.22 -6.35
CA GLU A 57 2.24 9.89 -5.36
C GLU A 57 0.78 9.47 -5.50
N LEU A 58 0.28 9.43 -6.75
CA LEU A 58 -1.09 9.01 -7.04
C LEU A 58 -1.32 7.53 -6.69
N TYR A 59 -0.34 6.67 -6.98
CA TYR A 59 -0.38 5.26 -6.58
C TYR A 59 -0.43 5.13 -5.06
N ASN A 60 0.45 5.82 -4.33
CA ASN A 60 0.48 5.77 -2.86
C ASN A 60 -0.82 6.30 -2.24
N LEU A 61 -1.44 7.33 -2.83
CA LEU A 61 -2.76 7.81 -2.39
C LEU A 61 -3.84 6.74 -2.56
N ARG A 62 -3.92 6.11 -3.74
CA ARG A 62 -4.89 5.04 -4.02
C ARG A 62 -4.64 3.82 -3.13
N HIS A 63 -3.39 3.47 -2.90
CA HIS A 63 -2.98 2.39 -1.98
C HIS A 63 -3.51 2.67 -0.56
N ALA A 64 -3.28 3.88 -0.04
CA ALA A 64 -3.76 4.29 1.28
C ALA A 64 -5.29 4.31 1.37
N GLN A 65 -5.99 4.77 0.33
CA GLN A 65 -7.45 4.74 0.26
C GLN A 65 -8.00 3.31 0.29
N LEU A 66 -7.41 2.39 -0.48
CA LEU A 66 -7.79 0.98 -0.49
C LEU A 66 -7.54 0.33 0.87
N ARG A 67 -6.39 0.62 1.49
CA ARG A 67 -6.09 0.15 2.84
C ARG A 67 -7.13 0.63 3.84
N ASN A 68 -7.44 1.93 3.84
CA ASN A 68 -8.46 2.51 4.72
C ASN A 68 -9.84 1.89 4.49
N ALA A 69 -10.20 1.57 3.25
CA ALA A 69 -11.47 0.90 2.94
C ALA A 69 -11.51 -0.53 3.50
N ILE A 70 -10.42 -1.29 3.35
CA ILE A 70 -10.28 -2.63 3.93
C ILE A 70 -10.30 -2.57 5.46
N GLU A 71 -9.55 -1.66 6.07
CA GLU A 71 -9.54 -1.45 7.52
C GLU A 71 -10.92 -1.00 8.04
N ARG A 72 -11.70 -0.24 7.29
CA ARG A 72 -13.09 0.10 7.68
C ARG A 72 -14.06 -1.06 7.50
N ALA A 73 -13.86 -1.90 6.48
CA ALA A 73 -14.74 -3.01 6.18
C ALA A 73 -14.50 -4.22 7.10
N PHE A 74 -13.24 -4.44 7.48
CA PHE A 74 -12.79 -5.61 8.23
C PHE A 74 -12.12 -5.29 9.57
N GLY A 75 -11.83 -4.02 9.85
CA GLY A 75 -11.40 -3.57 11.16
C GLY A 75 -12.59 -3.52 12.10
N ARG A 76 -12.47 -4.20 13.23
CA ARG A 76 -13.40 -4.11 14.36
C ARG A 76 -13.33 -2.74 15.01
#